data_AF-A0A7W0XGA3-F1
#
_entry.id   AF-A0A7W0XGA3-F1
#
_cell.length_a   1.000
_cell.length_b   1.000
_cell.length_c   1.000
_cell.angle_alpha   90.00
_cell.angle_beta   90.00
_cell.angle_gamma   90.00
#
_symmetry.space_group_name_H-M   'P 1'
#
loop_
_entity.id
_entity.type
_entity.pdbx_description
1 polymer ?
#
loop_
_entity_poly.entity_id
_entity_poly.type
_entity_poly.pdbx_seq_one_letter_code
_entity_poly.pdbx_strand_id
1 'polypeptide(L)'
;MIQQTQGKLTARDKKLANFFHWIPWIAFPLIALPFPIVFFFLFLTSAATDAAAVYLLLASVGLALGALVGGLVLFLLYIYRQHWLRHLRDRLAADGITAGEVVWFTPELSTAERQTLVETGTHSALLADAYRETLASRLTASRIIAKTDKELVKVRSGIIRARSVAGTGTGSLLIDLEADQRQLQSLKTEATARLAEARARLQTIEAAASRSLNHAETNAMLRRLSATQDQMPLVIEMDQLERKSLQEAERDLKERETLPETPDGPGS
;
A
#
# COMPACT_ATOMS: atom_id res chain seq x y z
N MET A 1 18.30 -24.17 -7.47
CA MET A 1 17.89 -23.00 -8.28
C MET A 1 16.69 -22.37 -7.60
N ILE A 2 16.88 -21.23 -6.93
CA ILE A 2 15.80 -20.53 -6.24
C ILE A 2 15.01 -19.77 -7.31
N GLN A 3 13.79 -20.21 -7.61
CA GLN A 3 12.85 -19.45 -8.42
C GLN A 3 12.57 -18.16 -7.66
N GLN A 4 13.20 -17.06 -8.08
CA GLN A 4 12.72 -15.73 -7.72
C GLN A 4 11.24 -15.70 -8.10
N THR A 5 10.36 -15.56 -7.11
CA THR A 5 8.93 -15.37 -7.33
C THR A 5 8.76 -14.20 -8.31
N GLN A 6 8.47 -14.54 -9.57
CA GLN A 6 8.31 -13.56 -10.63
C GLN A 6 7.13 -12.67 -10.25
N GLY A 7 7.41 -11.45 -9.81
CA GLY A 7 6.37 -10.45 -9.55
C GLY A 7 5.49 -10.27 -10.79
N LYS A 8 4.20 -10.03 -10.56
CA LYS A 8 3.16 -9.86 -11.59
C LYS A 8 3.35 -8.57 -12.43
N LEU A 9 4.32 -7.74 -12.06
CA LEU A 9 4.82 -6.62 -12.88
C LEU A 9 5.09 -7.03 -14.32
N THR A 10 4.37 -6.39 -15.24
CA THR A 10 4.63 -6.55 -16.67
C THR A 10 5.99 -5.97 -17.01
N ALA A 11 6.75 -6.61 -17.91
CA ALA A 11 8.05 -6.09 -18.37
C ALA A 11 7.95 -4.64 -18.91
N ARG A 12 6.77 -4.27 -19.42
CA ARG A 12 6.43 -2.90 -19.84
C ARG A 12 6.44 -1.91 -18.68
N ASP A 13 5.91 -2.27 -17.51
CA ASP A 13 5.88 -1.38 -16.33
C ASP A 13 7.30 -1.11 -15.81
N LYS A 14 8.16 -2.14 -15.80
CA LYS A 14 9.58 -2.01 -15.44
C LYS A 14 10.32 -1.09 -16.43
N LYS A 15 10.09 -1.25 -17.74
CA LYS A 15 10.67 -0.39 -18.78
C LYS A 15 10.18 1.06 -18.67
N LEU A 16 8.88 1.26 -18.46
CA LEU A 16 8.28 2.58 -18.29
C LEU A 16 8.84 3.28 -17.05
N ALA A 17 9.00 2.59 -15.94
CA ALA A 17 9.57 3.19 -14.73
C ALA A 17 11.04 3.62 -14.91
N ASN A 18 11.86 2.79 -15.59
CA ASN A 18 13.22 3.19 -15.97
C ASN A 18 13.17 4.39 -16.91
N PHE A 19 12.28 4.40 -17.89
CA PHE A 19 12.10 5.52 -18.82
C PHE A 19 11.71 6.81 -18.09
N PHE A 20 10.76 6.78 -17.16
CA PHE A 20 10.35 7.93 -16.34
C PHE A 20 11.44 8.47 -15.41
N HIS A 21 12.48 7.69 -15.12
CA HIS A 21 13.63 8.19 -14.37
C HIS A 21 14.52 9.11 -15.24
N TRP A 22 14.66 8.78 -16.54
CA TRP A 22 15.50 9.51 -17.49
C TRP A 22 14.77 10.65 -18.21
N ILE A 23 13.45 10.54 -18.39
CA ILE A 23 12.63 11.55 -19.09
C ILE A 23 12.88 12.98 -18.58
N PRO A 24 12.88 13.29 -17.26
CA PRO A 24 13.06 14.66 -16.80
C PRO A 24 14.41 15.25 -17.22
N TRP A 25 15.46 14.42 -17.17
CA TRP A 25 16.83 14.82 -17.52
C TRP A 25 17.01 15.06 -19.02
N ILE A 26 16.22 14.41 -19.87
CA ILE A 26 16.30 14.56 -21.33
C ILE A 26 15.32 15.65 -21.81
N ALA A 27 14.11 15.69 -21.25
CA ALA A 27 13.07 16.61 -21.68
C ALA A 27 13.42 18.07 -21.37
N PHE A 28 14.02 18.35 -20.21
CA PHE A 28 14.42 19.71 -19.85
C PHE A 28 15.41 20.32 -20.85
N PRO A 29 16.58 19.71 -21.14
CA PRO A 29 17.50 20.30 -22.08
C PRO A 29 16.94 20.31 -23.51
N LEU A 30 16.20 19.29 -23.91
CA LEU A 30 15.62 19.24 -25.25
C LEU A 30 14.63 20.38 -25.52
N ILE A 31 13.92 20.85 -24.51
CA ILE A 31 12.93 21.94 -24.64
C ILE A 31 13.57 23.30 -24.36
N ALA A 32 14.48 23.39 -23.37
CA ALA A 32 15.03 24.67 -22.91
C ALA A 32 16.25 25.16 -23.72
N LEU A 33 17.07 24.26 -24.28
CA LEU A 33 18.32 24.63 -24.96
C LEU A 33 18.24 24.99 -26.47
N PRO A 34 17.33 24.47 -27.32
CA PRO A 34 17.47 24.67 -28.76
C PRO A 34 17.37 26.14 -29.16
N PHE A 35 16.47 26.90 -28.53
CA PHE A 35 16.29 28.32 -28.82
C PHE A 35 17.52 29.17 -28.42
N PRO A 36 17.98 29.16 -27.15
CA PRO A 36 19.15 29.95 -26.76
C PRO A 36 20.44 29.52 -27.48
N ILE A 37 20.61 28.23 -27.81
CA ILE A 37 21.78 27.76 -28.59
C ILE A 37 21.83 28.44 -29.96
N VAL A 38 20.70 28.49 -30.68
CA VAL A 38 20.66 29.09 -32.04
C VAL A 38 21.04 30.57 -31.99
N PHE A 39 20.49 31.35 -31.05
CA PHE A 39 20.84 32.77 -30.92
C PHE A 39 22.27 33.00 -30.43
N PHE A 40 22.78 32.11 -29.58
CA PHE A 40 24.17 32.14 -29.16
C PHE A 40 25.14 31.86 -30.32
N PHE A 41 24.83 30.90 -31.19
CA PHE A 41 25.61 30.66 -32.41
C PHE A 41 25.56 31.86 -33.37
N LEU A 42 24.39 32.47 -33.57
CA LEU A 42 24.26 33.69 -34.37
C LEU A 42 25.10 34.84 -33.81
N PHE A 43 25.13 35.00 -32.49
CA PHE A 43 26.01 35.94 -31.79
C PHE A 43 27.49 35.69 -32.11
N LEU A 44 27.97 34.43 -31.99
CA LEU A 44 29.36 34.05 -32.29
C LEU A 44 29.77 34.32 -33.74
N THR A 45 28.83 34.22 -34.68
CA THR A 45 29.08 34.46 -36.12
C THR A 45 28.90 35.92 -36.54
N SER A 46 28.41 36.79 -35.65
CA SER A 46 28.13 38.19 -35.98
C SER A 46 29.41 39.03 -35.93
N ALA A 47 29.86 39.52 -37.09
CA ALA A 47 31.00 40.42 -37.19
C ALA A 47 30.71 41.88 -36.75
N ALA A 48 29.43 42.27 -36.72
CA ALA A 48 29.00 43.61 -36.32
C ALA A 48 28.64 43.66 -34.82
N THR A 49 29.18 44.65 -34.09
CA THR A 49 28.97 44.83 -32.65
C THR A 49 27.52 45.12 -32.28
N ASP A 50 26.81 45.89 -33.10
CA ASP A 50 25.42 46.28 -32.83
C ASP A 50 24.46 45.09 -32.97
N ALA A 51 24.67 44.24 -33.99
CA ALA A 51 23.89 43.03 -34.18
C ALA A 51 24.19 41.98 -33.09
N ALA A 52 25.44 41.89 -32.63
CA ALA A 52 25.84 40.97 -31.58
C ALA A 52 25.11 41.27 -30.25
N ALA A 53 24.95 42.53 -29.88
CA ALA A 53 24.21 42.91 -28.67
C ALA A 53 22.74 42.46 -28.72
N VAL A 54 22.09 42.61 -29.88
CA VAL A 54 20.69 42.17 -30.08
C VAL A 54 20.57 40.64 -29.96
N TYR A 55 21.48 39.88 -30.58
CA TYR A 55 21.46 38.42 -30.48
C TYR A 55 21.70 37.90 -29.06
N LEU A 56 22.57 38.56 -28.28
CA LEU A 56 22.80 38.22 -26.88
C LEU A 56 21.55 38.49 -26.03
N LEU A 57 20.88 39.62 -26.24
CA LEU A 57 19.61 39.93 -25.58
C LEU A 57 18.54 38.88 -25.93
N LEU A 58 18.38 38.54 -27.21
CA LEU A 58 17.46 37.47 -27.62
C LEU A 58 17.83 36.10 -27.03
N ALA A 59 19.12 35.76 -26.95
CA ALA A 59 19.59 34.52 -26.35
C ALA A 59 19.24 34.46 -24.85
N SER A 60 19.45 35.55 -24.11
CA SER A 60 19.13 35.64 -22.68
C SER A 60 17.63 35.60 -22.39
N VAL A 61 16.82 36.33 -23.17
CA VAL A 61 15.34 36.26 -23.08
C VAL A 61 14.85 34.87 -23.48
N GLY A 62 15.42 34.29 -24.54
CA GLY A 62 15.12 32.93 -24.98
C GLY A 62 15.47 31.87 -23.93
N LEU A 63 16.58 32.05 -23.22
CA LEU A 63 16.96 31.20 -22.09
C LEU A 63 15.97 31.35 -20.93
N ALA A 64 15.59 32.57 -20.56
CA ALA A 64 14.63 32.82 -19.50
C ALA A 64 13.26 32.19 -19.81
N LEU A 65 12.75 32.39 -21.03
CA LEU A 65 11.50 31.77 -21.50
C LEU A 65 11.61 30.24 -21.58
N GLY A 66 12.72 29.73 -22.13
CA GLY A 66 13.00 28.30 -22.22
C GLY A 66 13.07 27.64 -20.84
N ALA A 67 13.65 28.32 -19.84
CA ALA A 67 13.71 27.85 -18.46
C ALA A 67 12.32 27.82 -17.81
N LEU A 68 11.48 28.84 -18.05
CA LEU A 68 10.10 28.85 -17.56
C LEU A 68 9.27 27.71 -18.16
N VAL A 69 9.32 27.54 -19.48
CA VAL A 69 8.59 26.46 -20.18
C VAL A 69 9.14 25.09 -19.78
N GLY A 70 10.46 24.91 -19.76
CA GLY A 70 11.12 23.68 -19.31
C GLY A 70 10.78 23.34 -17.86
N GLY A 71 10.75 24.34 -16.97
CA GLY A 71 10.33 24.19 -15.58
C GLY A 71 8.87 23.75 -15.45
N LEU A 72 7.96 24.34 -16.23
CA LEU A 72 6.55 23.94 -16.26
C LEU A 72 6.38 22.50 -16.74
N VAL A 73 7.09 22.10 -17.81
CA VAL A 73 7.05 20.73 -18.33
C VAL A 73 7.61 19.74 -17.30
N LEU A 74 8.72 20.07 -16.65
CA LEU A 74 9.27 19.26 -15.55
C LEU A 74 8.27 19.09 -14.41
N PHE A 75 7.58 20.17 -14.04
CA PHE A 75 6.56 20.15 -13.00
C PHE A 75 5.38 19.24 -13.38
N LEU A 76 4.88 19.37 -14.62
CA LEU A 76 3.81 18.51 -15.14
C LEU A 76 4.22 17.03 -15.19
N LEU A 77 5.44 16.74 -15.67
CA LEU A 77 5.99 15.39 -15.69
C LEU A 77 6.15 14.80 -14.28
N TYR A 78 6.56 15.63 -13.32
CA TYR A 78 6.65 15.23 -11.92
C TYR A 78 5.29 14.84 -11.36
N ILE A 79 4.25 15.66 -11.59
CA ILE A 79 2.87 15.34 -11.17
C ILE A 79 2.37 14.07 -11.85
N TYR A 80 2.59 13.95 -13.16
CA TYR A 80 2.18 12.78 -13.93
C TYR A 80 2.84 11.50 -13.40
N ARG A 81 4.16 11.55 -13.13
CA ARG A 81 4.91 10.44 -12.53
C ARG A 81 4.33 10.05 -11.16
N GLN A 82 4.02 11.03 -10.31
CA GLN A 82 3.41 10.79 -9.00
C GLN A 82 2.05 10.10 -9.15
N HIS A 83 1.21 10.55 -10.07
CA HIS A 83 -0.09 9.93 -10.34
C HIS A 83 0.03 8.51 -10.89
N TRP A 84 0.92 8.30 -11.85
CA TRP A 84 1.17 6.98 -12.44
C TRP A 84 1.67 5.98 -11.40
N LEU A 85 2.61 6.37 -10.53
CA LEU A 85 3.11 5.51 -9.46
C LEU A 85 2.02 5.15 -8.44
N ARG A 86 1.14 6.08 -8.10
CA ARG A 86 -0.02 5.81 -7.23
C ARG A 86 -0.95 4.79 -7.88
N HIS A 87 -1.30 5.00 -9.14
CA HIS A 87 -2.18 4.08 -9.89
C HIS A 87 -1.57 2.69 -10.04
N LEU A 88 -0.26 2.59 -10.34
CA LEU A 88 0.45 1.32 -10.41
C LEU A 88 0.42 0.58 -9.08
N ARG A 89 0.69 1.27 -7.97
CA ARG A 89 0.64 0.70 -6.62
C ARG A 89 -0.76 0.19 -6.26
N ASP A 90 -1.80 0.92 -6.65
CA ASP A 90 -3.18 0.52 -6.39
C ASP A 90 -3.59 -0.70 -7.20
N ARG A 91 -3.15 -0.79 -8.46
CA ARG A 91 -3.35 -1.98 -9.29
C ARG A 91 -2.62 -3.20 -8.73
N LEU A 92 -1.34 -3.05 -8.36
CA LEU A 92 -0.54 -4.11 -7.73
C LEU A 92 -1.16 -4.59 -6.41
N ALA A 93 -1.67 -3.65 -5.61
CA ALA A 93 -2.32 -4.00 -4.36
C ALA A 93 -3.66 -4.73 -4.55
N ALA A 94 -4.41 -4.44 -5.62
CA ALA A 94 -5.64 -5.15 -5.93
C ALA A 94 -5.38 -6.64 -6.23
N ASP A 95 -4.24 -6.96 -6.85
CA ASP A 95 -3.84 -8.33 -7.21
C ASP A 95 -3.08 -9.06 -6.09
N GLY A 96 -2.84 -8.40 -4.95
CA GLY A 96 -1.99 -8.86 -3.86
C GLY A 96 -0.51 -8.58 -4.12
N ILE A 97 0.17 -8.00 -3.14
CA ILE A 97 1.58 -7.60 -3.26
C ILE A 97 2.45 -8.86 -3.16
N THR A 98 3.37 -9.05 -4.10
CA THR A 98 4.34 -10.16 -4.07
C THR A 98 5.70 -9.72 -3.49
N ALA A 99 6.52 -10.67 -3.07
CA ALA A 99 7.86 -10.42 -2.50
C ALA A 99 8.77 -9.58 -3.44
N GLY A 100 8.69 -9.82 -4.76
CA GLY A 100 9.43 -9.05 -5.77
C GLY A 100 8.91 -7.63 -6.00
N GLU A 101 7.70 -7.31 -5.53
CA GLU A 101 7.05 -6.01 -5.73
C GLU A 101 7.21 -5.05 -4.54
N VAL A 102 7.69 -5.53 -3.40
CA VAL A 102 7.87 -4.73 -2.17
C VAL A 102 8.73 -3.47 -2.40
N VAL A 103 9.68 -3.53 -3.34
CA VAL A 103 10.53 -2.38 -3.72
C VAL A 103 9.71 -1.21 -4.28
N TRP A 104 8.53 -1.46 -4.86
CA TRP A 104 7.65 -0.38 -5.36
C TRP A 104 6.86 0.30 -4.23
N PHE A 105 6.87 -0.30 -3.04
CA PHE A 105 6.21 0.18 -1.83
C PHE A 105 7.21 0.71 -0.79
N THR A 106 8.47 1.00 -1.17
CA THR A 106 9.47 1.67 -0.31
C THR A 106 8.99 2.91 0.45
N PRO A 107 8.12 3.80 -0.09
CA PRO A 107 7.60 4.91 0.70
C PRO A 107 6.60 4.51 1.80
N GLU A 108 6.05 3.30 1.76
CA GLU A 108 5.17 2.74 2.82
C GLU A 108 5.95 1.94 3.87
N LEU A 109 7.23 1.63 3.61
CA LEU A 109 8.11 0.97 4.55
C LEU A 109 8.68 1.98 5.57
N SER A 110 8.84 1.53 6.81
CA SER A 110 9.54 2.30 7.83
C SER A 110 11.03 2.44 7.49
N THR A 111 11.71 3.43 8.07
CA THR A 111 13.16 3.59 7.91
C THR A 111 13.92 2.34 8.35
N ALA A 112 13.53 1.73 9.48
CA ALA A 112 14.12 0.50 9.99
C ALA A 112 13.91 -0.67 9.03
N GLU A 113 12.69 -0.89 8.54
CA GLU A 113 12.37 -1.98 7.60
C GLU A 113 13.19 -1.89 6.31
N ARG A 114 13.43 -0.66 5.81
CA ARG A 114 14.27 -0.44 4.63
C ARG A 114 15.72 -0.81 4.88
N GLN A 115 16.26 -0.44 6.04
CA GLN A 115 17.63 -0.76 6.41
C GLN A 115 17.81 -2.28 6.59
N THR A 116 16.91 -2.93 7.32
CA THR A 116 16.91 -4.38 7.52
C THR A 116 16.78 -5.13 6.19
N LEU A 117 15.99 -4.64 5.24
CA LEU A 117 15.86 -5.28 3.92
C LEU A 117 17.17 -5.23 3.11
N VAL A 118 17.92 -4.13 3.21
CA VAL A 118 19.24 -4.00 2.57
C VAL A 118 20.25 -4.90 3.26
N GLU A 119 20.31 -4.86 4.59
CA GLU A 119 21.24 -5.64 5.40
C GLU A 119 20.99 -7.15 5.29
N THR A 120 19.73 -7.58 5.34
CA THR A 120 19.39 -8.99 5.17
C THR A 120 19.73 -9.47 3.76
N GLY A 121 19.55 -8.60 2.75
CA GLY A 121 19.89 -8.88 1.36
C GLY A 121 21.38 -9.15 1.13
N THR A 122 22.27 -8.59 1.94
CA THR A 122 23.71 -8.84 1.84
C THR A 122 24.15 -10.10 2.59
N HIS A 123 23.50 -10.45 3.70
CA HIS A 123 23.92 -11.57 4.56
C HIS A 123 23.30 -12.92 4.14
N SER A 124 22.03 -12.96 3.74
CA SER A 124 21.40 -14.22 3.32
C SER A 124 20.21 -14.02 2.38
N ALA A 125 20.30 -14.63 1.19
CA ALA A 125 19.25 -14.54 0.17
C ALA A 125 17.92 -15.15 0.63
N LEU A 126 17.97 -16.24 1.42
CA LEU A 126 16.76 -16.93 1.90
C LEU A 126 16.01 -16.12 2.96
N LEU A 127 16.72 -15.50 3.92
CA LEU A 127 16.08 -14.65 4.92
C LEU A 127 15.52 -13.38 4.26
N ALA A 128 16.22 -12.84 3.25
CA ALA A 128 15.76 -11.67 2.52
C ALA A 128 14.46 -11.96 1.75
N ASP A 129 14.31 -13.16 1.19
CA ASP A 129 13.08 -13.57 0.50
C ASP A 129 11.92 -13.73 1.49
N ALA A 130 12.13 -14.43 2.60
CA ALA A 130 11.14 -14.57 3.67
C ALA A 130 10.74 -13.20 4.26
N TYR A 131 11.69 -12.28 4.44
CA TYR A 131 11.44 -10.93 4.90
C TYR A 131 10.59 -10.14 3.90
N ARG A 132 10.90 -10.24 2.59
CA ARG A 132 10.13 -9.61 1.52
C ARG A 132 8.71 -10.17 1.44
N GLU A 133 8.54 -11.48 1.53
CA GLU A 133 7.22 -12.10 1.54
C GLU A 133 6.39 -11.64 2.74
N THR A 134 7.00 -11.59 3.92
CA THR A 134 6.33 -11.12 5.14
C THR A 134 5.97 -9.63 5.05
N LEU A 135 6.87 -8.79 4.49
CA LEU A 135 6.58 -7.38 4.21
C LEU A 135 5.42 -7.23 3.21
N ALA A 136 5.40 -8.05 2.17
CA ALA A 136 4.34 -8.04 1.16
C ALA A 136 2.98 -8.39 1.78
N SER A 137 2.94 -9.41 2.65
CA SER A 137 1.74 -9.76 3.43
C SER A 137 1.28 -8.62 4.34
N ARG A 138 2.20 -8.01 5.09
CA ARG A 138 1.90 -6.84 5.95
C ARG A 138 1.32 -5.67 5.17
N LEU A 139 1.94 -5.31 4.05
CA LEU A 139 1.49 -4.20 3.19
C LEU A 139 0.12 -4.49 2.59
N THR A 140 -0.11 -5.73 2.15
CA THR A 140 -1.42 -6.16 1.62
C THR A 140 -2.50 -6.04 2.69
N ALA A 141 -2.26 -6.57 3.89
CA ALA A 141 -3.20 -6.47 5.01
C ALA A 141 -3.48 -5.01 5.41
N SER A 142 -2.44 -4.18 5.50
CA SER A 142 -2.57 -2.74 5.81
C SER A 142 -3.43 -2.01 4.77
N ARG A 143 -3.29 -2.34 3.49
CA ARG A 143 -4.07 -1.73 2.41
C ARG A 143 -5.50 -2.21 2.39
N ILE A 144 -5.75 -3.51 2.67
CA ILE A 144 -7.11 -4.03 2.83
C ILE A 144 -7.82 -3.25 3.94
N ILE A 145 -7.19 -3.07 5.11
CA ILE A 145 -7.76 -2.27 6.21
C ILE A 145 -8.10 -0.86 5.75
N ALA A 146 -7.15 -0.16 5.13
CA ALA A 146 -7.36 1.22 4.67
C ALA A 146 -8.47 1.35 3.60
N LYS A 147 -8.60 0.35 2.71
CA LYS A 147 -9.67 0.30 1.71
C LYS A 147 -11.02 0.03 2.38
N THR A 148 -11.08 -0.97 3.25
CA THR A 148 -12.28 -1.35 4.00
C THR A 148 -12.79 -0.21 4.87
N ASP A 149 -11.91 0.57 5.51
CA ASP A 149 -12.31 1.75 6.27
C ASP A 149 -12.97 2.83 5.41
N LYS A 150 -12.44 3.07 4.20
CA LYS A 150 -13.06 4.01 3.24
C LYS A 150 -14.43 3.53 2.77
N GLU A 151 -14.57 2.24 2.46
CA GLU A 151 -15.85 1.66 2.03
C GLU A 151 -16.87 1.64 3.18
N LEU A 152 -16.46 1.33 4.41
CA LEU A 152 -17.32 1.39 5.59
C LEU A 152 -17.90 2.79 5.80
N VAL A 153 -17.12 3.85 5.57
CA VAL A 153 -17.64 5.23 5.63
C VAL A 153 -18.71 5.47 4.57
N LYS A 154 -18.49 5.03 3.33
CA LYS A 154 -19.47 5.17 2.24
C LYS A 154 -20.75 4.40 2.51
N VAL A 155 -20.65 3.15 2.94
CA VAL A 155 -21.80 2.29 3.29
C VAL A 155 -22.56 2.90 4.45
N ARG A 156 -21.88 3.35 5.50
CA ARG A 156 -22.52 4.03 6.63
C ARG A 156 -23.26 5.30 6.22
N SER A 157 -22.65 6.14 5.38
CA SER A 157 -23.33 7.30 4.80
C SER A 157 -24.51 6.89 3.90
N GLY A 158 -24.41 5.77 3.19
CA GLY A 158 -25.49 5.14 2.43
C GLY A 158 -26.67 4.76 3.31
N ILE A 159 -26.43 4.06 4.42
CA ILE A 159 -27.46 3.65 5.39
C ILE A 159 -28.18 4.86 5.96
N ILE A 160 -27.44 5.90 6.38
CA ILE A 160 -28.03 7.13 6.93
C ILE A 160 -28.95 7.79 5.88
N ARG A 161 -28.50 7.90 4.63
CA ARG A 161 -29.31 8.47 3.53
C ARG A 161 -30.55 7.63 3.23
N ALA A 162 -30.40 6.30 3.11
CA ALA A 162 -31.51 5.40 2.85
C ALA A 162 -32.56 5.45 3.97
N ARG A 163 -32.12 5.55 5.23
CA ARG A 163 -33.00 5.72 6.39
C ARG A 163 -33.73 7.07 6.38
N SER A 164 -33.08 8.15 5.94
CA SER A 164 -33.73 9.47 5.86
C SER A 164 -34.76 9.61 4.75
N VAL A 165 -34.66 8.82 3.68
CA VAL A 165 -35.56 8.88 2.51
C VAL A 165 -36.77 7.95 2.65
N ALA A 166 -36.83 7.15 3.73
CA ALA A 166 -37.90 6.20 4.11
C ALA A 166 -39.17 6.24 3.24
N GLY A 167 -39.12 5.55 2.10
CA GLY A 167 -40.21 5.43 1.14
C GLY A 167 -40.45 3.97 0.78
N THR A 168 -41.54 3.70 0.06
CA THR A 168 -41.89 2.36 -0.46
C THR A 168 -40.82 1.88 -1.45
N GLY A 169 -39.87 1.07 -0.97
CA GLY A 169 -38.82 0.44 -1.79
C GLY A 169 -37.39 0.53 -1.23
N THR A 170 -37.13 1.28 -0.17
CA THR A 170 -35.78 1.39 0.43
C THR A 170 -35.40 0.25 1.38
N GLY A 171 -36.36 -0.62 1.72
CA GLY A 171 -36.14 -1.75 2.64
C GLY A 171 -35.09 -2.75 2.16
N SER A 172 -35.13 -3.15 0.88
CA SER A 172 -34.15 -4.08 0.31
C SER A 172 -32.74 -3.47 0.25
N LEU A 173 -32.62 -2.21 -0.18
CA LEU A 173 -31.34 -1.50 -0.20
C LEU A 173 -30.73 -1.38 1.20
N LEU A 174 -31.55 -1.16 2.23
CA LEU A 174 -31.08 -1.07 3.61
C LEU A 174 -30.55 -2.43 4.09
N ILE A 175 -31.24 -3.52 3.76
CA ILE A 175 -30.79 -4.89 4.06
C ILE A 175 -29.44 -5.17 3.37
N ASP A 176 -29.30 -4.82 2.10
CA ASP A 176 -28.06 -5.00 1.33
C ASP A 176 -26.91 -4.19 1.94
N LEU A 177 -27.14 -2.91 2.27
CA LEU A 177 -26.11 -2.06 2.89
C LEU A 177 -25.70 -2.54 4.29
N GLU A 178 -26.64 -3.09 5.08
CA GLU A 178 -26.32 -3.68 6.38
C GLU A 178 -25.54 -4.99 6.24
N ALA A 179 -25.86 -5.81 5.23
CA ALA A 179 -25.10 -7.01 4.90
C ALA A 179 -23.66 -6.66 4.47
N ASP A 180 -23.51 -5.68 3.58
CA ASP A 180 -22.22 -5.15 3.14
C ASP A 180 -21.41 -4.61 4.33
N GLN A 181 -22.05 -3.89 5.25
CA GLN A 181 -21.37 -3.40 6.45
C GLN A 181 -20.80 -4.55 7.28
N ARG A 182 -21.57 -5.64 7.49
CA ARG A 182 -21.11 -6.81 8.25
C ARG A 182 -19.96 -7.52 7.56
N GLN A 183 -20.03 -7.70 6.23
CA GLN A 183 -18.95 -8.29 5.44
C GLN A 183 -17.67 -7.45 5.48
N LEU A 184 -17.79 -6.13 5.37
CA LEU A 184 -16.64 -5.23 5.47
C LEU A 184 -16.04 -5.26 6.89
N GLN A 185 -16.87 -5.35 7.93
CA GLN A 185 -16.37 -5.49 9.30
C GLN A 185 -15.62 -6.81 9.51
N SER A 186 -16.15 -7.94 9.03
CA SER A 186 -15.45 -9.23 9.13
C SER A 186 -14.13 -9.20 8.36
N LEU A 187 -14.12 -8.66 7.14
CA LEU A 187 -12.90 -8.49 6.34
C LEU A 187 -11.86 -7.61 7.06
N LYS A 188 -12.31 -6.54 7.74
CA LYS A 188 -11.42 -5.71 8.56
C LYS A 188 -10.81 -6.52 9.70
N THR A 189 -11.61 -7.29 10.43
CA THR A 189 -11.11 -8.10 11.55
C THR A 189 -10.09 -9.14 11.10
N GLU A 190 -10.35 -9.82 9.99
CA GLU A 190 -9.40 -10.77 9.40
C GLU A 190 -8.10 -10.07 8.98
N ALA A 191 -8.20 -8.95 8.25
CA ALA A 191 -7.03 -8.19 7.81
C ALA A 191 -6.21 -7.65 9.00
N THR A 192 -6.85 -7.25 10.10
CA THR A 192 -6.13 -6.85 11.33
C THR A 192 -5.39 -8.01 11.98
N ALA A 193 -5.97 -9.21 11.99
CA ALA A 193 -5.30 -10.41 12.48
C ALA A 193 -4.08 -10.76 11.61
N ARG A 194 -4.24 -10.75 10.28
CA ARG A 194 -3.14 -10.96 9.31
C ARG A 194 -2.02 -9.94 9.46
N LEU A 195 -2.37 -8.69 9.73
CA LEU A 195 -1.38 -7.63 9.96
C LEU A 195 -0.59 -7.86 11.26
N ALA A 196 -1.25 -8.27 12.33
CA ALA A 196 -0.59 -8.62 13.59
C ALA A 196 0.34 -9.84 13.42
N GLU A 197 -0.12 -10.86 12.70
CA GLU A 197 0.65 -12.05 12.31
C GLU A 197 1.92 -11.66 11.54
N ALA A 198 1.78 -10.86 10.48
CA ALA A 198 2.91 -10.43 9.67
C ALA A 198 3.92 -9.59 10.48
N ARG A 199 3.46 -8.73 11.41
CA ARG A 199 4.35 -7.97 12.30
C ARG A 199 5.12 -8.85 13.27
N ALA A 200 4.45 -9.82 13.89
CA ALA A 200 5.12 -10.78 14.77
C ALA A 200 6.21 -11.56 14.01
N ARG A 201 5.93 -11.97 12.77
CA ARG A 201 6.92 -12.61 11.90
C ARG A 201 8.11 -11.72 11.58
N LEU A 202 7.88 -10.46 11.21
CA LEU A 202 8.98 -9.53 10.95
C LEU A 202 9.90 -9.40 12.17
N GLN A 203 9.35 -9.27 13.38
CA GLN A 203 10.14 -9.22 14.61
C GLN A 203 10.96 -10.49 14.83
N THR A 204 10.39 -11.68 14.56
CA THR A 204 11.13 -12.95 14.68
C THR A 204 12.25 -13.06 13.64
N ILE A 205 12.02 -12.60 12.41
CA ILE A 205 13.01 -12.61 11.34
C ILE A 205 14.12 -11.59 11.65
N GLU A 206 13.77 -10.42 12.16
CA GLU A 206 14.71 -9.38 12.59
C GLU A 206 15.58 -9.88 13.76
N ALA A 207 14.98 -10.54 14.75
CA ALA A 207 15.72 -11.16 15.85
C ALA A 207 16.63 -12.32 15.38
N ALA A 208 16.22 -13.06 14.36
CA ALA A 208 17.03 -14.10 13.74
C ALA A 208 18.20 -13.51 12.92
N ALA A 209 17.94 -12.41 12.20
CA ALA A 209 18.94 -11.66 11.43
C ALA A 209 20.03 -11.08 12.34
N SER A 210 19.62 -10.44 13.45
CA SER A 210 20.55 -9.81 14.39
C SER A 210 21.44 -10.81 15.13
N ARG A 211 21.06 -12.09 15.18
CA ARG A 211 21.81 -13.16 15.86
C ARG A 211 22.81 -13.89 14.96
N SER A 212 22.97 -13.47 13.69
CA SER A 212 23.89 -14.09 12.72
C SER A 212 23.84 -15.63 12.72
N LEU A 213 22.63 -16.19 12.71
CA LEU A 213 22.41 -17.64 12.79
C LEU A 213 23.00 -18.38 11.58
N ASN A 214 23.46 -19.62 11.78
CA ASN A 214 23.97 -20.45 10.71
C ASN A 214 22.83 -20.88 9.76
N HIS A 215 23.11 -21.10 8.47
CA HIS A 215 22.08 -21.39 7.45
C HIS A 215 21.14 -22.56 7.80
N ALA A 216 21.65 -23.59 8.49
CA ALA A 216 20.84 -24.72 8.95
C ALA A 216 19.83 -24.31 10.05
N GLU A 217 20.22 -23.44 10.97
CA GLU A 217 19.39 -22.92 12.05
C GLU A 217 18.31 -21.98 11.51
N THR A 218 18.67 -21.13 10.54
CA THR A 218 17.71 -20.28 9.82
C THR A 218 16.63 -21.11 9.13
N ASN A 219 17.01 -22.18 8.43
CA ASN A 219 16.04 -23.07 7.75
C ASN A 219 15.14 -23.83 8.75
N ALA A 220 15.69 -24.31 9.87
CA ALA A 220 14.89 -24.96 10.91
C ALA A 220 13.88 -24.01 11.54
N MET A 221 14.29 -22.76 11.79
CA MET A 221 13.42 -21.72 12.34
C MET A 221 12.33 -21.28 11.35
N LEU A 222 12.67 -21.10 10.06
CA LEU A 222 11.69 -20.79 9.01
C LEU A 222 10.66 -21.92 8.83
N ARG A 223 11.09 -23.19 8.88
CA ARG A 223 10.17 -24.34 8.87
C ARG A 223 9.24 -24.34 10.07
N ARG A 224 9.75 -24.00 11.26
CA ARG A 224 8.92 -23.90 12.46
C ARG A 224 7.90 -22.77 12.34
N LEU A 225 8.29 -21.63 11.78
CA LEU A 225 7.38 -20.51 11.48
C LEU A 225 6.28 -20.91 10.48
N SER A 226 6.65 -21.60 9.40
CA SER A 226 5.70 -22.12 8.40
C SER A 226 4.75 -23.14 9.02
N ALA A 227 5.23 -24.02 9.90
CA ALA A 227 4.35 -24.98 10.58
C ALA A 227 3.37 -24.28 11.54
N THR A 228 3.78 -23.17 12.18
CA THR A 228 2.87 -22.35 13.00
C THR A 228 1.83 -21.59 12.15
N GLN A 229 2.18 -21.23 10.90
CA GLN A 229 1.25 -20.61 9.94
C GLN A 229 0.05 -21.50 9.63
N ASP A 230 0.27 -22.80 9.46
CA ASP A 230 -0.80 -23.74 9.10
C ASP A 230 -1.80 -23.99 10.25
N GLN A 231 -1.42 -23.72 11.50
CA GLN A 231 -2.22 -24.01 12.69
C GLN A 231 -2.96 -22.79 13.27
N MET A 232 -2.56 -21.57 12.88
CA MET A 232 -3.18 -20.33 13.38
C MET A 232 -4.63 -20.03 12.95
N PRO A 233 -5.12 -20.39 11.74
CA PRO A 233 -6.53 -20.13 11.43
C PRO A 233 -7.47 -20.84 12.41
N LEU A 234 -7.06 -22.00 12.92
CA LEU A 234 -7.77 -22.73 13.98
C LEU A 234 -7.85 -21.94 15.29
N VAL A 235 -6.78 -21.23 15.66
CA VAL A 235 -6.73 -20.43 16.90
C VAL A 235 -7.64 -19.20 16.80
N ILE A 236 -7.71 -18.58 15.62
CA ILE A 236 -8.62 -17.44 15.39
C ILE A 236 -10.08 -17.91 15.38
N GLU A 237 -10.37 -19.06 14.76
CA GLU A 237 -11.70 -19.68 14.85
C GLU A 237 -12.06 -20.03 16.30
N MET A 238 -11.11 -20.53 17.09
CA MET A 238 -11.33 -20.80 18.51
C MET A 238 -11.61 -19.53 19.33
N ASP A 239 -10.86 -18.43 19.16
CA ASP A 239 -11.14 -17.15 19.83
C ASP A 239 -12.50 -16.57 19.39
N GLN A 240 -12.86 -16.74 18.11
CA GLN A 240 -14.20 -16.34 17.63
C GLN A 240 -15.32 -17.19 18.24
N LEU A 241 -15.13 -18.51 18.34
CA LEU A 241 -16.08 -19.41 18.98
C LEU A 241 -16.20 -19.13 20.48
N GLU A 242 -15.08 -18.85 21.17
CA GLU A 242 -15.07 -18.46 22.57
C GLU A 242 -15.85 -17.15 22.78
N ARG A 243 -15.60 -16.12 21.97
CA ARG A 243 -16.36 -14.86 22.05
C ARG A 243 -17.84 -15.02 21.76
N LYS A 244 -18.21 -15.87 20.80
CA LYS A 244 -19.63 -16.19 20.53
C LYS A 244 -20.26 -16.89 21.73
N SER A 245 -19.56 -17.84 22.33
CA SER A 245 -20.03 -18.57 23.51
C SER A 245 -20.23 -17.64 24.72
N LEU A 246 -19.34 -16.66 24.92
CA LEU A 246 -19.47 -15.66 25.97
C LEU A 246 -20.67 -14.73 25.73
N GLN A 247 -20.91 -14.32 24.48
CA GLN A 247 -22.07 -13.49 24.13
C GLN A 247 -23.40 -14.23 24.27
N GLU A 248 -23.43 -15.53 23.95
CA GLU A 248 -24.62 -16.37 24.17
C GLU A 248 -24.89 -16.55 25.66
N ALA A 249 -23.86 -16.86 26.46
CA ALA A 249 -23.98 -16.96 27.92
C ALA A 249 -24.45 -15.64 28.56
N GLU A 250 -23.96 -14.50 28.09
CA GLU A 250 -24.36 -13.18 28.58
C GLU A 250 -25.81 -12.84 28.19
N ARG A 251 -26.27 -13.28 27.01
CA ARG A 251 -27.68 -13.19 26.60
C ARG A 251 -28.59 -14.05 27.46
N ASP A 252 -28.21 -15.31 27.71
CA ASP A 252 -29.00 -16.25 28.51
C ASP A 252 -29.13 -15.77 29.96
N LEU A 253 -28.07 -15.18 30.53
CA LEU A 253 -28.10 -14.56 31.85
C LEU A 253 -29.08 -13.38 31.90
N LYS A 254 -29.05 -12.53 30.87
CA LYS A 254 -29.94 -11.36 30.78
C LYS A 254 -31.40 -11.76 30.55
N GLU A 255 -31.64 -12.86 29.84
CA GLU A 255 -32.98 -13.43 29.64
C GLU A 255 -33.53 -14.04 30.94
N ARG A 256 -32.68 -14.68 31.76
CA ARG A 256 -33.06 -15.15 33.10
C ARG A 256 -33.33 -14.02 34.09
N GLU A 257 -32.58 -12.93 34.01
CA GLU A 257 -32.77 -11.76 34.88
C GLU A 257 -34.02 -10.93 34.51
N THR A 258 -34.54 -11.11 33.29
CA THR A 258 -35.76 -10.43 32.81
C THR A 258 -37.03 -11.28 32.93
N LEU A 259 -36.92 -12.56 33.32
CA LEU A 259 -38.06 -13.38 33.68
C LEU A 259 -38.53 -12.99 35.09
N PRO A 260 -39.77 -12.48 35.26
CA PRO A 260 -40.29 -12.12 36.58
C PRO A 260 -40.37 -13.37 37.45
N GLU A 261 -39.81 -13.30 38.68
CA GLU A 261 -40.10 -14.27 39.74
C GLU A 261 -41.62 -14.42 39.82
N THR A 262 -42.15 -15.55 39.36
CA THR A 262 -43.51 -15.96 39.71
C THR A 262 -43.52 -16.18 41.21
N PRO A 263 -44.28 -15.38 41.98
CA PRO A 263 -44.36 -15.57 43.42
C PRO A 263 -45.16 -16.85 43.67
N ASP A 264 -44.46 -17.89 44.13
CA ASP A 264 -45.10 -19.04 44.73
C ASP A 264 -45.85 -18.59 45.99
N GLY A 265 -47.17 -18.55 45.87
CA GLY A 265 -48.13 -18.56 46.96
C GLY A 265 -49.44 -19.13 46.42
N PRO A 266 -50.31 -19.75 47.25
CA PRO A 266 -50.45 -19.55 48.70
C PRO A 266 -50.33 -20.88 49.49
N GLY A 267 -49.98 -20.88 50.78
CA GLY A 267 -50.86 -20.42 51.84
C GLY A 267 -52.08 -21.33 51.99
N SER A 268 -51.92 -22.49 52.63
CA SER A 268 -52.93 -23.28 53.37
C SER A 268 -52.22 -24.39 54.14
#